data_AF-A0A6I1J9G4-F1
#
_entry.id   AF-A0A6I1J9G4-F1
#
_cell.length_a   1.000
_cell.length_b   1.000
_cell.length_c   1.000
_cell.angle_alpha   90.00
_cell.angle_beta   90.00
_cell.angle_gamma   90.00
#
_symmetry.space_group_name_H-M   'P 1'
#
loop_
_entity.id
_entity.type
_entity.pdbx_description
1 polymer ?
#
loop_
_entity_poly.entity_id
_entity_poly.type
_entity_poly.pdbx_seq_one_letter_code
_entity_poly.pdbx_strand_id
1 'polypeptide(L)'
;LILASRIADGLDGAVARAREPTDLGGYLDIVADFAFYAAIPVAFGVLDRDNALPALVLIGSFLLSGTSFLAFATIAAKRGLQTTARGRKSFFHAGGLAEGTETIAAFVLMCLLPDWFGVIAWVFAAACLVTAIGRSLDAARLFRDPP
;
A
#
# COMPACT_ATOMS: atom_id res chain seq x y z
N LEU A 1 -9.98 -14.61 -8.40
CA LEU A 1 -8.67 -14.57 -7.71
C LEU A 1 -8.60 -13.45 -6.67
N ILE A 2 -8.92 -12.18 -7.00
CA ILE A 2 -8.93 -11.06 -6.03
C ILE A 2 -9.89 -11.28 -4.85
N LEU A 3 -11.10 -11.78 -5.09
CA LEU A 3 -12.03 -12.12 -4.02
C LEU A 3 -11.53 -13.28 -3.14
N ALA A 4 -10.77 -14.22 -3.72
CA ALA A 4 -10.20 -15.34 -2.98
C ALA A 4 -9.00 -14.90 -2.13
N SER A 5 -8.17 -13.96 -2.61
CA SER A 5 -7.12 -13.36 -1.78
C SER A 5 -7.73 -12.58 -0.62
N ARG A 6 -8.83 -11.85 -0.81
CA ARG A 6 -9.54 -11.16 0.27
C ARG A 6 -10.17 -12.09 1.31
N ILE A 7 -10.69 -13.23 0.87
CA ILE A 7 -11.20 -14.25 1.81
C ILE A 7 -10.03 -14.84 2.60
N ALA A 8 -8.91 -15.17 1.94
CA ALA A 8 -7.71 -15.68 2.60
C ALA A 8 -7.11 -14.65 3.58
N ASP A 9 -6.99 -13.39 3.18
CA ASP A 9 -6.45 -12.27 3.97
C ASP A 9 -7.38 -11.91 5.15
N GLY A 10 -8.70 -11.93 4.93
CA GLY A 10 -9.70 -11.77 5.99
C GLY A 10 -9.74 -12.95 6.98
N LEU A 11 -9.48 -14.18 6.50
CA LEU A 11 -9.35 -15.39 7.32
C LEU A 11 -8.03 -15.40 8.10
N ASP A 12 -6.91 -15.05 7.47
CA ASP A 12 -5.59 -14.97 8.11
C ASP A 12 -5.59 -13.89 9.18
N GLY A 13 -6.21 -12.73 8.90
CA GLY A 13 -6.44 -11.71 9.91
C GLY A 13 -7.35 -12.19 11.07
N ALA A 14 -8.34 -13.05 10.81
CA ALA A 14 -9.21 -13.62 11.84
C ALA A 14 -8.51 -14.70 12.68
N VAL A 15 -7.68 -15.52 12.05
CA VAL A 15 -6.85 -16.55 12.71
C VAL A 15 -5.71 -15.90 13.50
N ALA A 16 -5.11 -14.83 12.99
CA ALA A 16 -4.12 -14.02 13.69
C ALA A 16 -4.72 -13.24 14.86
N ARG A 17 -6.00 -12.84 14.81
CA ARG A 17 -6.73 -12.28 15.98
C ARG A 17 -7.03 -13.33 17.06
N ALA A 18 -7.04 -14.62 16.70
CA ALA A 18 -7.22 -15.73 17.62
C ALA A 18 -5.89 -16.25 18.23
N ARG A 19 -4.75 -15.76 17.76
CA ARG A 19 -3.41 -16.07 18.27
C ARG A 19 -2.67 -14.79 18.67
N GLU A 20 -1.58 -14.90 19.41
CA GLU A 20 -0.72 -13.74 19.66
C GLU A 20 -0.06 -13.31 18.34
N PRO A 21 -0.13 -12.02 17.94
CA PRO A 21 0.57 -11.54 16.77
C PRO A 21 2.08 -11.78 16.93
N THR A 22 2.73 -12.24 15.86
CA THR A 22 4.19 -12.47 15.86
C THR A 22 4.87 -11.55 14.86
N ASP A 23 6.11 -11.16 15.14
CA ASP A 23 6.91 -10.32 14.23
C ASP A 23 7.08 -10.97 12.84
N LEU A 24 7.23 -12.30 12.80
CA LEU A 24 7.30 -13.05 11.55
C LEU A 24 5.98 -12.96 10.76
N GLY A 25 4.83 -13.03 11.44
CA GLY A 25 3.53 -12.88 10.82
C GLY A 25 3.38 -11.51 10.15
N GLY A 26 3.72 -10.43 10.88
CA GLY A 26 3.69 -9.07 10.32
C GLY A 26 4.67 -8.86 9.16
N TYR A 27 5.86 -9.48 9.21
CA TYR A 27 6.80 -9.46 8.09
C TYR A 27 6.22 -10.13 6.84
N LEU A 28 5.67 -11.34 6.98
CA LEU A 28 5.11 -12.09 5.85
C LEU A 28 3.87 -11.42 5.26
N ASP A 29 3.05 -10.79 6.08
CA ASP A 29 1.89 -9.99 5.68
C ASP A 29 2.30 -8.86 4.72
N ILE A 30 3.31 -8.06 5.12
CA ILE A 30 3.85 -7.00 4.28
C ILE A 30 4.42 -7.56 2.96
N VAL A 31 5.18 -8.65 3.00
CA VAL A 31 5.74 -9.25 1.78
C VAL A 31 4.62 -9.73 0.83
N ALA A 32 3.60 -10.40 1.37
CA ALA A 32 2.46 -10.89 0.60
C ALA A 32 1.66 -9.75 -0.03
N ASP A 33 1.41 -8.67 0.71
CA ASP A 33 0.72 -7.48 0.23
C ASP A 33 1.44 -6.84 -0.97
N PHE A 34 2.75 -6.59 -0.85
CA PHE A 34 3.51 -5.99 -1.96
C PHE A 34 3.63 -6.91 -3.16
N ALA A 35 3.73 -8.23 -2.94
CA ALA A 35 3.69 -9.20 -4.03
C ALA A 35 2.34 -9.17 -4.77
N PHE A 36 1.22 -9.10 -4.04
CA PHE A 36 -0.12 -8.98 -4.61
C PHE A 36 -0.31 -7.65 -5.36
N TYR A 37 0.13 -6.52 -4.78
CA TYR A 37 0.03 -5.21 -5.42
C TYR A 37 0.84 -5.11 -6.72
N ALA A 38 1.97 -5.80 -6.81
CA ALA A 38 2.75 -5.87 -8.03
C ALA A 38 2.14 -6.84 -9.07
N ALA A 39 1.58 -7.97 -8.61
CA ALA A 39 1.08 -9.03 -9.51
C ALA A 39 -0.05 -8.54 -10.44
N ILE A 40 -0.96 -7.71 -9.95
CA ILE A 40 -2.10 -7.23 -10.74
C ILE A 40 -1.66 -6.38 -11.94
N PRO A 41 -0.92 -5.25 -11.77
CA PRO A 41 -0.45 -4.47 -12.91
C PRO A 41 0.47 -5.27 -13.85
N VAL A 42 1.33 -6.14 -13.31
CA VAL A 42 2.19 -7.02 -14.13
C VAL A 42 1.35 -7.88 -15.06
N ALA A 43 0.28 -8.50 -14.56
CA ALA A 43 -0.59 -9.33 -15.39
C ALA A 43 -1.18 -8.54 -16.57
N PHE A 44 -1.70 -7.34 -16.33
CA PHE A 44 -2.25 -6.48 -17.38
C PHE A 44 -1.19 -6.02 -18.39
N GLY A 45 0.00 -5.63 -17.93
CA GLY A 45 1.08 -5.19 -18.81
C GLY A 45 1.73 -6.31 -19.63
N VAL A 46 1.67 -7.56 -19.14
CA VAL A 46 2.14 -8.74 -19.90
C VAL A 46 1.11 -9.18 -20.95
N LEU A 47 -0.18 -9.09 -20.62
CA LEU A 47 -1.27 -9.51 -21.51
C LEU A 47 -1.51 -8.52 -22.66
N ASP A 48 -1.18 -7.23 -22.48
CA ASP A 48 -1.37 -6.21 -23.49
C ASP A 48 -0.24 -5.17 -23.47
N ARG A 49 0.33 -4.90 -24.66
CA ARG A 49 1.40 -3.93 -24.86
C ARG A 49 0.97 -2.49 -24.54
N ASP A 50 -0.27 -2.13 -24.82
CA ASP A 50 -0.77 -0.77 -24.55
C ASP A 50 -0.89 -0.52 -23.04
N ASN A 51 -1.04 -1.59 -22.26
CA ASN A 51 -1.08 -1.55 -20.80
C ASN A 51 0.31 -1.58 -20.14
N ALA A 52 1.38 -1.90 -20.90
CA ALA A 52 2.71 -2.09 -20.33
C ALA A 52 3.27 -0.84 -19.63
N LEU A 53 3.19 0.34 -20.27
CA LEU A 53 3.67 1.57 -19.66
C LEU A 53 2.86 2.00 -18.43
N PRO A 54 1.51 2.08 -18.48
CA PRO A 54 0.71 2.36 -17.29
C PRO A 54 0.96 1.37 -16.14
N ALA A 55 1.13 0.08 -16.45
CA ALA A 55 1.44 -0.94 -15.45
C ALA A 55 2.80 -0.69 -14.78
N LEU A 56 3.85 -0.41 -15.55
CA LEU A 56 5.19 -0.13 -15.02
C LEU A 56 5.19 1.10 -14.11
N VAL A 57 4.48 2.16 -14.50
CA VAL A 57 4.39 3.38 -13.69
C VAL A 57 3.62 3.13 -12.41
N LEU A 58 2.52 2.36 -12.47
CA LEU A 58 1.75 1.99 -11.29
C LEU A 58 2.59 1.17 -10.31
N ILE A 59 3.35 0.18 -10.78
CA ILE A 59 4.29 -0.61 -9.95
C ILE A 59 5.33 0.30 -9.30
N GLY A 60 5.97 1.19 -10.07
CA GLY A 60 6.93 2.15 -9.54
C GLY A 60 6.34 3.06 -8.47
N SER A 61 5.07 3.45 -8.64
CA SER A 61 4.35 4.28 -7.68
C SER A 61 4.01 3.52 -6.40
N PHE A 62 3.64 2.24 -6.49
CA PHE A 62 3.49 1.36 -5.32
C PHE A 62 4.80 1.18 -4.57
N LEU A 63 5.92 0.98 -5.27
CA LEU A 63 7.23 0.89 -4.65
C LEU A 63 7.58 2.17 -3.88
N LEU A 64 7.36 3.34 -4.47
CA LEU A 64 7.66 4.62 -3.81
C LEU A 64 6.74 4.89 -2.61
N SER A 65 5.44 4.65 -2.76
CA SER A 65 4.49 4.76 -1.66
C SER A 65 4.80 3.76 -0.54
N GLY A 66 5.08 2.51 -0.87
CA GLY A 66 5.41 1.49 0.12
C GLY A 66 6.70 1.74 0.87
N THR A 67 7.78 2.02 0.14
CA THR A 67 9.09 2.29 0.76
C THR A 67 9.05 3.51 1.66
N SER A 68 8.36 4.58 1.27
CA SER A 68 8.19 5.74 2.14
C SER A 68 7.40 5.39 3.41
N PHE A 69 6.40 4.50 3.34
CA PHE A 69 5.66 4.02 4.52
C PHE A 69 6.58 3.25 5.48
N LEU A 70 7.26 2.23 4.98
CA LEU A 70 8.14 1.38 5.79
C LEU A 70 9.30 2.19 6.40
N ALA A 71 9.91 3.08 5.64
CA ALA A 71 10.98 3.95 6.13
C ALA A 71 10.48 4.89 7.24
N PHE A 72 9.32 5.52 7.05
CA PHE A 72 8.70 6.37 8.06
C PHE A 72 8.41 5.59 9.35
N ALA A 73 7.76 4.43 9.23
CA ALA A 73 7.43 3.57 10.37
C ALA A 73 8.67 3.13 11.14
N THR A 74 9.73 2.72 10.42
CA THR A 74 10.99 2.27 11.03
C THR A 74 11.68 3.39 11.82
N ILE A 75 11.76 4.61 11.26
CA ILE A 75 12.36 5.75 11.95
C ILE A 75 11.50 6.20 13.12
N ALA A 76 10.17 6.23 12.96
CA ALA A 76 9.25 6.59 14.03
C ALA A 76 9.34 5.62 15.23
N ALA A 77 9.36 4.31 14.96
CA ALA A 77 9.54 3.29 15.98
C ALA A 77 10.89 3.44 16.71
N LYS A 78 11.98 3.71 15.97
CA LYS A 78 13.31 3.96 16.56
C LYS A 78 13.32 5.18 17.48
N ARG A 79 12.52 6.21 17.19
CA ARG A 79 12.36 7.42 18.02
C ARG A 79 11.36 7.24 19.18
N GLY A 80 10.81 6.04 19.38
CA GLY A 80 9.82 5.79 20.43
C GLY A 80 8.50 6.53 20.22
N LEU A 81 8.20 6.97 19.00
CA LEU A 81 6.93 7.62 18.67
C LEU A 81 5.82 6.55 18.71
N GLN A 82 5.12 6.49 19.85
CA GLN A 82 4.03 5.54 20.11
C GLN A 82 2.67 6.14 19.78
N THR A 83 1.77 5.34 19.20
CA THR A 83 0.38 5.72 18.94
C THR A 83 -0.50 5.26 20.11
N THR A 84 -1.08 6.17 20.88
CA THR A 84 -2.11 5.77 21.86
C THR A 84 -3.43 5.50 21.13
N ALA A 85 -3.94 4.29 21.32
CA ALA A 85 -5.03 3.67 20.58
C ALA A 85 -6.41 4.38 20.62
N ARG A 86 -6.56 5.56 21.24
CA ARG A 86 -7.84 6.29 21.24
C ARG A 86 -7.63 7.71 21.77
N GLY A 87 -7.73 8.71 20.89
CA GLY A 87 -7.93 10.10 21.34
C GLY A 87 -7.05 11.12 20.64
N ARG A 88 -7.73 11.98 19.87
CA ARG A 88 -7.27 13.24 19.29
C ARG A 88 -6.24 13.11 18.15
N LYS A 89 -6.81 12.71 17.00
CA LYS A 89 -6.24 12.76 15.65
C LYS A 89 -5.06 11.81 15.43
N SER A 90 -5.38 10.53 15.29
CA SER A 90 -4.96 9.57 14.25
C SER A 90 -3.88 9.98 13.21
N PHE A 91 -2.79 10.63 13.61
CA PHE A 91 -1.67 11.04 12.73
C PHE A 91 -0.63 9.92 12.56
N PHE A 92 -1.12 8.68 12.56
CA PHE A 92 -0.49 7.58 11.82
C PHE A 92 -1.49 6.91 10.87
N HIS A 93 -2.61 7.57 10.55
CA HIS A 93 -3.05 7.58 9.17
C HIS A 93 -2.02 8.40 8.40
N ALA A 94 -0.97 7.74 7.92
CA ALA A 94 -0.39 8.14 6.66
C ALA A 94 -1.42 7.80 5.57
N GLY A 95 -2.59 8.45 5.66
CA GLY A 95 -3.75 8.21 4.84
C GLY A 95 -3.45 8.77 3.47
N GLY A 96 -3.03 7.87 2.61
CA GLY A 96 -2.91 8.15 1.20
C GLY A 96 -4.27 8.15 0.54
N LEU A 97 -4.38 8.79 -0.61
CA LEU A 97 -5.47 8.52 -1.55
C LEU A 97 -5.44 7.05 -2.06
N ALA A 98 -4.37 6.32 -1.76
CA ALA A 98 -4.16 4.92 -2.06
C ALA A 98 -3.88 4.13 -0.76
N GLU A 99 -4.91 3.86 0.03
CA GLU A 99 -4.86 2.83 1.09
C GLU A 99 -5.33 1.46 0.56
N GLY A 100 -5.46 0.46 1.44
CA GLY A 100 -5.82 -0.91 1.05
C GLY A 100 -7.22 -1.01 0.42
N THR A 101 -8.19 -0.22 0.87
CA THR A 101 -9.56 -0.24 0.32
C THR A 101 -9.61 0.34 -1.07
N GLU A 102 -9.02 1.52 -1.28
CA GLU A 102 -8.95 2.20 -2.58
C GLU A 102 -8.12 1.38 -3.57
N THR A 103 -7.03 0.76 -3.12
CA THR A 103 -6.19 -0.12 -3.96
C THR A 103 -6.99 -1.30 -4.47
N ILE A 104 -7.76 -1.95 -3.60
CA ILE A 104 -8.60 -3.08 -4.00
C ILE A 104 -9.74 -2.63 -4.90
N ALA A 105 -10.37 -1.51 -4.61
CA ALA A 105 -11.40 -0.95 -5.48
C ALA A 105 -10.84 -0.66 -6.87
N ALA A 106 -9.64 -0.08 -6.97
CA ALA A 106 -8.95 0.14 -8.24
C ALA A 106 -8.64 -1.18 -8.97
N PHE A 107 -8.17 -2.21 -8.27
CA PHE A 107 -7.88 -3.52 -8.87
C PHE A 107 -9.15 -4.23 -9.35
N VAL A 108 -10.23 -4.18 -8.56
CA VAL A 108 -11.53 -4.70 -8.98
C VAL A 108 -12.02 -3.95 -10.23
N LEU A 109 -11.87 -2.62 -10.27
CA LEU A 109 -12.25 -1.82 -11.43
C LEU A 109 -11.42 -2.17 -12.67
N MET A 110 -10.10 -2.36 -12.51
CA MET A 110 -9.22 -2.83 -13.60
C MET A 110 -9.68 -4.18 -14.15
N CYS A 111 -10.10 -5.10 -13.29
CA CYS A 111 -10.62 -6.40 -13.71
C CYS A 111 -12.00 -6.34 -14.36
N LEU A 112 -12.87 -5.44 -13.92
CA LEU A 112 -14.22 -5.27 -14.49
C LEU A 112 -14.21 -4.46 -15.80
N LEU A 113 -13.24 -3.55 -15.96
CA LEU A 113 -13.11 -2.64 -17.11
C LEU A 113 -11.68 -2.72 -17.68
N PRO A 114 -11.27 -3.85 -18.29
CA PRO A 114 -9.90 -4.06 -18.75
C PRO A 114 -9.47 -3.04 -19.82
N ASP A 115 -10.39 -2.59 -20.68
CA ASP A 115 -10.11 -1.57 -21.71
C ASP A 115 -9.77 -0.19 -21.10
N TRP A 116 -10.16 0.05 -19.85
CA TRP A 116 -9.87 1.28 -19.11
C TRP A 116 -8.66 1.16 -18.19
N PHE A 117 -7.95 0.02 -18.19
CA PHE A 117 -6.82 -0.23 -17.30
C PHE A 117 -5.81 0.93 -17.32
N GLY A 118 -5.39 1.38 -18.51
CA GLY A 118 -4.38 2.43 -18.64
C GLY A 118 -4.78 3.71 -17.90
N VAL A 119 -6.03 4.16 -18.05
CA VAL A 119 -6.54 5.36 -17.38
C VAL A 119 -6.57 5.16 -15.86
N ILE A 120 -7.09 4.02 -15.40
CA ILE A 120 -7.17 3.70 -13.97
C ILE A 120 -5.77 3.65 -13.36
N ALA A 121 -4.82 3.01 -14.05
CA ALA A 121 -3.44 2.89 -13.60
C ALA A 121 -2.74 4.25 -13.47
N TRP A 122 -2.94 5.17 -14.42
CA TRP A 122 -2.38 6.52 -14.33
C TRP A 122 -2.96 7.32 -13.17
N VAL A 123 -4.28 7.29 -13.00
CA VAL A 123 -4.95 8.00 -11.89
C VAL A 123 -4.47 7.45 -10.55
N PHE A 124 -4.39 6.14 -10.42
CA PHE A 124 -3.96 5.52 -9.17
C PHE A 124 -2.46 5.71 -8.90
N ALA A 125 -1.62 5.68 -9.94
CA ALA A 125 -0.21 6.05 -9.83
C ALA A 125 -0.02 7.47 -9.30
N ALA A 126 -0.78 8.45 -9.82
CA ALA A 126 -0.75 9.82 -9.32
C ALA A 126 -1.16 9.92 -7.84
N ALA A 127 -2.21 9.18 -7.44
CA ALA A 127 -2.64 9.11 -6.04
C ALA A 127 -1.54 8.52 -5.12
N CYS A 128 -0.85 7.48 -5.57
CA CYS A 128 0.30 6.89 -4.87
C CYS A 128 1.47 7.90 -4.73
N LEU A 129 1.77 8.67 -5.78
CA LEU A 129 2.82 9.68 -5.74
C LEU A 129 2.49 10.82 -4.76
N VAL A 130 1.26 11.33 -4.79
CA VAL A 130 0.78 12.35 -3.84
C VAL A 130 0.93 11.84 -2.40
N THR A 131 0.57 10.58 -2.16
CA THR A 131 0.73 9.94 -0.85
C THR A 131 2.19 9.88 -0.41
N ALA A 132 3.08 9.41 -1.28
CA ALA A 132 4.51 9.30 -0.98
C ALA A 132 5.15 10.68 -0.69
N ILE A 133 4.77 11.70 -1.47
CA ILE A 133 5.23 13.07 -1.26
C ILE A 133 4.73 13.60 0.09
N GLY A 134 3.44 13.47 0.39
CA GLY A 134 2.86 13.92 1.67
C GLY A 134 3.60 13.32 2.86
N ARG A 135 3.82 12.01 2.83
CA ARG A 135 4.58 11.30 3.87
C ARG A 135 6.04 11.76 3.96
N SER A 136 6.69 12.04 2.83
CA SER A 136 8.07 12.52 2.81
C SER A 136 8.19 13.93 3.39
N LEU A 137 7.20 14.79 3.16
CA LEU A 137 7.12 16.10 3.78
C LEU A 137 6.90 16.02 5.30
N ASP A 138 6.05 15.09 5.75
CA ASP A 138 5.84 14.85 7.18
C ASP A 138 7.11 14.29 7.84
N ALA A 139 7.80 13.35 7.20
CA ALA A 139 9.12 12.88 7.65
C ALA A 139 10.13 14.03 7.77
N ALA A 140 10.21 14.90 6.76
CA ALA A 140 11.13 16.04 6.77
C ALA A 140 10.85 17.04 7.92
N ARG A 141 9.60 17.12 8.39
CA ARG A 141 9.21 17.94 9.54
C ARG A 141 9.48 17.24 10.87
N LEU A 142 9.06 15.98 10.98
CA LEU A 142 9.07 15.23 12.24
C LEU A 142 10.46 14.69 12.59
N PHE A 143 11.30 14.40 11.59
CA PHE A 143 12.60 13.78 11.77
C PHE A 143 13.78 14.75 11.61
N ARG A 144 13.52 16.06 11.54
CA ARG A 144 14.55 17.09 11.34
C ARG A 144 15.51 17.21 12.51
N ASP A 145 14.99 17.12 13.72
CA ASP A 145 15.78 17.22 14.94
C ASP A 145 16.45 15.87 15.26
N PRO A 146 17.65 15.87 15.87
CA PRO A 146 18.30 14.65 16.33
C PRO A 146 17.39 13.88 17.31
N PRO A 147 17.48 12.53 17.31
CA PRO A 147 16.66 11.69 18.18
C PRO A 147 16.95 11.91 19.66
#